data_AF-A0A9Q3BE60-F1
#
_entry.id   AF-A0A9Q3BE60-F1
#
_cell.length_a   1.000
_cell.length_b   1.000
_cell.length_c   1.000
_cell.angle_alpha   90.00
_cell.angle_beta   90.00
_cell.angle_gamma   90.00
#
_symmetry.space_group_name_H-M   'P 1'
#
loop_
_entity.id
_entity.type
_entity.pdbx_description
1 polymer ?
#
loop_
_entity_poly.entity_id
_entity_poly.type
_entity_poly.pdbx_seq_one_letter_code
_entity_poly.pdbx_strand_id
1 'polypeptide(L)'
;MYGIDIYNSKNRHITIGTNKEKKLPLDIYKISAQDPIEDLLNELREEQFSTTLTSKQKLSLLKMLRKNRPAFVIGEKPLGKIRGHDIELYLDLERPYPPMIRRTPYPASLETRKEIEKHINELLDMDVIRNIGHNEIVEITTPVLITWHDGKSRLCGNFRALNNYTKPDR
;
A
#
# COMPACT_ATOMS: atom_id res chain seq x y z
N MET A 1 14.03 -6.91 2.97
CA MET A 1 12.69 -7.41 2.63
C MET A 1 11.76 -6.48 3.34
N TYR A 2 10.92 -5.69 2.66
CA TYR A 2 10.28 -4.54 3.32
C TYR A 2 8.87 -4.33 2.80
N GLY A 3 7.93 -4.48 3.71
CA GLY A 3 6.49 -4.30 3.57
C GLY A 3 5.97 -4.07 4.98
N ILE A 4 4.98 -3.20 5.14
CA ILE A 4 4.41 -2.92 6.45
C ILE A 4 3.43 -4.05 6.75
N ASP A 5 3.83 -4.96 7.63
CA ASP A 5 3.06 -6.15 7.97
C ASP A 5 2.83 -6.18 9.49
N ILE A 6 1.60 -5.93 9.92
CA ILE A 6 1.27 -5.74 11.34
C ILE A 6 0.90 -7.10 11.95
N TYR A 7 1.80 -7.69 12.75
CA TYR A 7 1.53 -8.91 13.54
C TYR A 7 1.61 -8.62 15.03
N ASN A 8 0.80 -9.31 15.83
CA ASN A 8 0.78 -9.15 17.28
C ASN A 8 1.46 -10.34 17.98
N SER A 9 2.71 -10.16 18.47
CA SER A 9 3.51 -11.25 19.08
C SER A 9 3.68 -11.13 20.60
N LYS A 10 3.52 -12.22 21.38
CA LYS A 10 3.47 -12.32 22.86
C LYS A 10 4.60 -11.72 23.70
N ASN A 11 5.67 -11.23 23.10
CA ASN A 11 6.72 -10.47 23.76
C ASN A 11 6.63 -8.98 23.34
N ARG A 12 7.41 -8.07 23.94
CA ARG A 12 7.38 -6.62 23.61
C ARG A 12 7.95 -6.29 22.21
N HIS A 13 7.57 -7.04 21.20
CA HIS A 13 8.10 -6.96 19.85
C HIS A 13 6.97 -7.16 18.84
N ILE A 14 6.85 -6.22 17.90
CA ILE A 14 6.15 -6.41 16.64
C ILE A 14 7.26 -6.78 15.65
N THR A 15 7.23 -7.99 15.11
CA THR A 15 8.21 -8.46 14.13
C THR A 15 7.49 -8.81 12.83
N ILE A 16 8.03 -8.32 11.72
CA ILE A 16 7.47 -8.43 10.37
C ILE A 16 8.03 -9.70 9.72
N GLY A 17 7.16 -10.67 9.43
CA GLY A 17 7.48 -11.86 8.63
C GLY A 17 7.48 -13.18 9.40
N THR A 18 6.59 -14.09 9.00
CA THR A 18 6.73 -15.51 9.29
C THR A 18 7.76 -16.09 8.32
N ASN A 19 8.84 -16.64 8.86
CA ASN A 19 9.83 -17.46 8.17
C ASN A 19 10.97 -16.70 7.44
N LYS A 20 12.20 -16.78 7.99
CA LYS A 20 13.44 -16.25 7.39
C LYS A 20 13.83 -16.97 6.07
N GLU A 21 13.18 -18.09 5.74
CA GLU A 21 13.62 -19.00 4.67
C GLU A 21 12.72 -19.08 3.42
N LYS A 22 11.53 -18.46 3.41
CA LYS A 22 10.69 -18.40 2.19
C LYS A 22 10.59 -16.96 1.68
N LYS A 23 11.69 -16.45 1.16
CA LYS A 23 11.66 -15.26 0.30
C LYS A 23 10.97 -15.65 -1.01
N LEU A 24 9.67 -15.37 -1.12
CA LEU A 24 9.04 -15.34 -2.43
C LEU A 24 9.76 -14.26 -3.25
N PRO A 25 10.28 -14.61 -4.45
CA PRO A 25 10.91 -13.63 -5.31
C PRO A 25 9.83 -12.64 -5.75
N LEU A 26 9.92 -11.40 -5.28
CA LEU A 26 9.18 -10.32 -5.89
C LEU A 26 9.82 -10.06 -7.23
N ASP A 27 9.04 -10.18 -8.29
CA ASP A 27 9.32 -9.59 -9.59
C ASP A 27 9.59 -8.11 -9.35
N ILE A 28 10.88 -7.79 -9.25
CA ILE A 28 11.34 -6.50 -9.75
C ILE A 28 10.79 -6.53 -11.17
N TYR A 29 9.83 -5.67 -11.48
CA TYR A 29 9.67 -5.25 -12.85
C TYR A 29 11.06 -4.77 -13.28
N LYS A 30 11.84 -5.67 -13.87
CA LYS A 30 13.00 -5.35 -14.68
C LYS A 30 12.42 -4.72 -15.93
N ILE A 31 11.73 -3.59 -15.77
CA ILE A 31 11.38 -2.72 -16.87
C ILE A 31 12.72 -2.16 -17.27
N SER A 32 13.32 -2.88 -18.19
CA SER A 32 14.65 -2.63 -18.66
C SER A 32 14.59 -1.31 -19.40
N ALA A 33 15.62 -0.48 -19.28
CA ALA A 33 15.76 0.70 -20.13
C ALA A 33 15.81 0.36 -21.64
N GLN A 34 15.78 -0.93 -21.97
CA GLN A 34 15.73 -1.53 -23.30
C GLN A 34 14.31 -1.73 -23.88
N ASP A 35 13.23 -1.51 -23.13
CA ASP A 35 11.89 -1.74 -23.67
C ASP A 35 11.63 -0.82 -24.90
N PRO A 36 11.03 -1.33 -25.99
CA PRO A 36 10.69 -0.55 -27.17
C PRO A 36 9.92 0.73 -26.84
N ILE A 37 10.16 1.82 -27.59
CA ILE A 37 9.37 3.06 -27.43
C ILE A 37 7.90 2.80 -27.79
N GLU A 38 7.65 1.87 -28.71
CA GLU A 38 6.33 1.39 -29.10
C GLU A 38 5.52 0.85 -27.92
N ASP A 39 6.14 0.15 -26.97
CA ASP A 39 5.43 -0.37 -25.79
C ASP A 39 4.98 0.77 -24.87
N LEU A 40 5.83 1.80 -24.72
CA LEU A 40 5.48 3.00 -23.96
C LEU A 40 4.37 3.82 -24.64
N LEU A 41 4.31 3.81 -25.97
CA LEU A 41 3.24 4.43 -26.76
C LEU A 41 1.92 3.66 -26.65
N ASN A 42 1.98 2.34 -26.52
CA ASN A 42 0.78 1.53 -26.30
C ASN A 42 0.22 1.73 -24.88
N GLU A 43 1.08 1.99 -23.89
CA GLU A 43 0.67 2.32 -22.52
C GLU A 43 0.16 3.76 -22.35
N LEU A 44 0.70 4.72 -23.12
CA LEU A 44 0.33 6.13 -23.06
C LEU A 44 -0.71 6.48 -24.12
N ARG A 45 -1.92 6.85 -23.68
CA ARG A 45 -2.98 7.29 -24.60
C ARG A 45 -2.59 8.61 -25.27
N GLU A 46 -2.81 8.74 -26.58
CA GLU A 46 -2.56 9.98 -27.36
C GLU A 46 -3.18 11.22 -26.70
N GLU A 47 -4.35 11.05 -26.10
CA GLU A 47 -5.12 12.07 -25.36
C GLU A 47 -4.38 12.63 -24.13
N GLN A 48 -3.37 11.92 -23.61
CA GLN A 48 -2.56 12.35 -22.47
C GLN A 48 -1.46 13.33 -22.88
N PHE A 49 -1.15 13.45 -24.17
CA PHE A 49 -0.18 14.42 -24.66
C PHE A 49 -0.84 15.76 -24.90
N SER A 50 -0.13 16.85 -24.56
CA SER A 50 -0.59 18.19 -24.90
C SER A 50 -0.63 18.38 -26.41
N THR A 51 -1.72 18.96 -26.92
CA THR A 51 -1.90 19.30 -28.35
C THR A 51 -0.90 20.34 -28.86
N THR A 52 -0.18 21.02 -27.95
CA THR A 52 0.83 22.03 -28.28
C THR A 52 2.22 21.45 -28.53
N LEU A 53 2.43 20.16 -28.25
CA LEU A 53 3.73 19.51 -28.44
C LEU A 53 3.99 19.22 -29.91
N THR A 54 5.13 19.67 -30.41
CA THR A 54 5.64 19.24 -31.72
C THR A 54 6.06 17.77 -31.67
N SER A 55 6.08 17.10 -32.83
CA SER A 55 6.51 15.70 -32.94
C SER A 55 7.92 15.46 -32.36
N LYS A 56 8.82 16.45 -32.50
CA LYS A 56 10.18 16.39 -31.95
C LYS A 56 10.19 16.44 -30.42
N GLN A 57 9.38 17.30 -29.81
CA GLN A 57 9.26 17.39 -28.36
C GLN A 57 8.60 16.15 -27.77
N LYS A 58 7.55 15.62 -28.42
CA LYS A 58 6.90 14.37 -28.02
C LYS A 58 7.88 13.20 -28.02
N LEU A 59 8.68 13.08 -29.08
CA LEU A 59 9.75 12.07 -29.14
C LEU A 59 10.80 12.25 -28.03
N SER A 60 11.19 13.49 -27.73
CA SER A 60 12.13 13.77 -26.63
C SER A 60 11.55 13.39 -25.27
N LEU A 61 10.26 13.65 -25.04
CA LEU A 61 9.55 13.30 -23.82
C LEU A 61 9.48 11.77 -23.65
N LEU A 62 9.10 11.03 -24.69
CA LEU A 62 9.07 9.57 -24.69
C LEU A 62 10.44 8.96 -24.35
N LYS A 63 11.51 9.52 -24.94
CA LYS A 63 12.88 9.09 -24.61
C LYS A 63 13.23 9.32 -23.14
N MET A 64 12.80 10.43 -22.55
CA MET A 64 13.01 10.75 -21.14
C MET A 64 12.21 9.80 -20.23
N LEU A 65 10.93 9.62 -20.52
CA LEU A 65 10.05 8.71 -19.78
C LEU A 65 10.57 7.28 -19.82
N ARG A 66 11.05 6.82 -20.99
CA ARG A 66 11.69 5.51 -21.12
C ARG A 66 12.98 5.42 -20.29
N LYS A 67 13.86 6.40 -20.40
CA LYS A 67 15.13 6.44 -19.65
C LYS A 67 14.90 6.35 -18.13
N ASN A 68 13.83 6.99 -17.65
CA ASN A 68 13.50 7.09 -16.23
C ASN A 68 12.26 6.24 -15.87
N ARG A 69 11.95 5.20 -16.64
CA ARG A 69 10.70 4.43 -16.52
C ARG A 69 10.40 3.91 -15.10
N PRO A 70 11.38 3.45 -14.29
CA PRO A 70 11.13 3.03 -12.91
C PRO A 70 10.68 4.15 -11.97
N ALA A 71 10.92 5.42 -12.32
CA ALA A 71 10.53 6.57 -11.50
C ALA A 71 9.07 7.00 -11.74
N PHE A 72 8.44 6.53 -12.82
CA PHE A 72 7.08 6.90 -13.20
C PHE A 72 6.15 5.69 -13.10
N VAL A 73 5.00 5.90 -12.44
CA VAL A 73 3.89 4.97 -12.48
C VAL A 73 3.06 5.29 -13.74
N ILE A 74 2.83 4.28 -14.59
CA ILE A 74 1.93 4.41 -15.73
C ILE A 74 0.72 3.53 -15.44
N GLY A 75 -0.45 4.15 -15.29
CA GLY A 75 -1.66 3.45 -14.84
C GLY A 75 -1.69 3.21 -13.33
N GLU A 76 -2.27 2.08 -12.91
CA GLU A 76 -2.54 1.76 -11.50
C GLU A 76 -1.48 0.84 -10.88
N LYS A 77 -0.51 0.35 -11.65
CA LYS A 77 0.55 -0.57 -11.21
C LYS A 77 1.87 -0.26 -11.93
N PRO A 78 3.04 -0.52 -11.31
CA PRO A 78 3.27 -1.02 -9.95
C PRO A 78 3.41 0.10 -8.91
N LEU A 79 3.05 -0.20 -7.65
CA LEU A 79 3.38 0.65 -6.51
C LEU A 79 4.89 0.63 -6.23
N GLY A 80 5.42 1.78 -5.83
CA GLY A 80 6.81 1.88 -5.36
C GLY A 80 7.01 1.11 -4.06
N LYS A 81 8.11 0.36 -3.95
CA LYS A 81 8.49 -0.39 -2.75
C LYS A 81 9.95 -0.11 -2.39
N ILE A 82 10.18 0.43 -1.20
CA ILE A 82 11.53 0.68 -0.70
C ILE A 82 12.10 -0.63 -0.18
N ARG A 83 13.35 -0.96 -0.55
CA ARG A 83 14.10 -2.08 0.04
C ARG A 83 15.22 -1.53 0.91
N GLY A 84 15.18 -1.81 2.20
CA GLY A 84 16.26 -1.59 3.18
C GLY A 84 15.72 -1.19 4.54
N HIS A 85 14.45 -0.82 4.60
CA HIS A 85 13.88 0.03 5.64
C HIS A 85 12.54 -0.53 6.13
N ASP A 86 12.59 -1.34 7.19
CA ASP A 86 11.41 -1.83 7.92
C ASP A 86 11.17 -0.81 9.03
N ILE A 87 9.90 -0.54 9.32
CA ILE A 87 9.54 0.39 10.39
C ILE A 87 9.06 -0.42 11.58
N GLU A 88 9.74 -0.25 12.70
CA GLU A 88 9.31 -0.79 13.99
C GLU A 88 8.46 0.26 14.71
N LEU A 89 7.23 -0.13 15.08
CA LEU A 89 6.35 0.72 15.87
C LEU A 89 6.41 0.31 17.34
N TYR A 90 6.83 1.24 18.18
CA TYR A 90 6.92 1.04 19.62
C TYR A 90 5.67 1.59 20.31
N LEU A 91 5.18 0.85 21.30
CA LEU A 91 4.06 1.29 22.13
C LEU A 91 4.55 1.67 23.53
N ASP A 92 3.92 2.68 24.13
CA ASP A 92 4.20 3.15 25.49
C ASP A 92 3.54 2.28 26.58
N LEU A 93 3.05 1.09 26.20
CA LEU A 93 2.34 0.19 27.09
C LEU A 93 2.68 -1.27 26.79
N GLU A 94 2.41 -2.10 27.79
CA GLU A 94 2.72 -3.52 27.77
C GLU A 94 1.46 -4.37 27.75
N ARG A 95 1.64 -5.66 27.46
CA ARG A 95 0.56 -6.64 27.53
C ARG A 95 0.13 -6.85 28.98
N PRO A 96 -1.17 -7.07 29.25
CA PRO A 96 -2.27 -7.12 28.28
C PRO A 96 -2.71 -5.73 27.81
N TYR A 97 -3.00 -5.62 26.51
CA TYR A 97 -3.41 -4.35 25.90
C TYR A 97 -4.81 -3.89 26.33
N PRO A 98 -5.03 -2.57 26.46
CA PRO A 98 -6.32 -2.03 26.87
C PRO A 98 -7.41 -2.32 25.82
N PRO A 99 -8.67 -2.53 26.23
CA PRO A 99 -9.79 -2.71 25.30
C PRO A 99 -9.94 -1.59 24.27
N MET A 100 -9.46 -0.38 24.60
CA MET A 100 -9.56 0.79 23.73
C MET A 100 -8.78 0.66 22.41
N ILE A 101 -7.75 -0.20 22.35
CA ILE A 101 -7.02 -0.53 21.11
C ILE A 101 -7.48 -1.85 20.46
N ARG A 102 -8.52 -2.48 21.03
CA ARG A 102 -9.20 -3.69 20.52
C ARG A 102 -10.61 -3.34 20.07
N ARG A 103 -10.71 -2.41 19.13
CA ARG A 103 -11.99 -1.85 18.71
C ARG A 103 -12.69 -2.78 17.72
N THR A 104 -14.00 -2.93 17.90
CA THR A 104 -14.86 -3.63 16.95
C THR A 104 -15.06 -2.78 15.69
N PRO A 105 -15.33 -3.41 14.53
CA PRO A 105 -15.73 -2.70 13.32
C PRO A 105 -17.00 -1.88 13.57
N TYR A 106 -17.11 -0.72 12.91
CA TYR A 106 -18.33 0.05 12.96
C TYR A 106 -19.45 -0.65 12.17
N PRO A 107 -20.71 -0.55 12.63
CA PRO A 107 -21.85 -0.89 11.80
C PRO A 107 -21.81 -0.05 10.51
N ALA A 108 -21.98 -0.71 9.37
CA ALA A 108 -21.95 -0.09 8.06
C ALA A 108 -23.18 -0.50 7.26
N SER A 109 -23.71 0.42 6.44
CA SER A 109 -24.78 0.13 5.49
C SER A 109 -24.31 -0.86 4.43
N LEU A 110 -25.23 -1.49 3.71
CA LEU A 110 -24.88 -2.41 2.62
C LEU A 110 -24.04 -1.74 1.54
N GLU A 111 -24.36 -0.49 1.20
CA GLU A 111 -23.60 0.30 0.24
C GLU A 111 -22.18 0.58 0.74
N THR A 112 -22.02 1.01 2.00
CA THR A 112 -20.70 1.24 2.60
C THR A 112 -19.88 -0.03 2.67
N ARG A 113 -20.49 -1.18 2.97
CA ARG A 113 -19.79 -2.47 2.98
C ARG A 113 -19.24 -2.85 1.61
N LYS A 114 -20.02 -2.64 0.53
CA LYS A 114 -19.56 -2.89 -0.84
C LYS A 114 -18.33 -2.05 -1.19
N GLU A 115 -18.35 -0.77 -0.82
CA GLU A 115 -17.19 0.10 -1.04
C GLU A 115 -15.98 -0.33 -0.21
N ILE A 116 -16.17 -0.70 1.08
CA ILE A 116 -15.09 -1.23 1.91
C ILE A 116 -14.47 -2.48 1.28
N GLU A 117 -15.31 -3.42 0.85
CA GLU A 117 -14.87 -4.68 0.23
C GLU A 117 -14.09 -4.43 -1.07
N LYS A 118 -14.57 -3.51 -1.90
CA LYS A 118 -13.85 -3.07 -3.11
C LYS A 118 -12.44 -2.57 -2.77
N HIS A 119 -12.31 -1.63 -1.84
CA HIS A 119 -11.01 -1.08 -1.43
C HIS A 119 -10.09 -2.15 -0.79
N ILE A 120 -10.66 -3.06 0.01
CA ILE A 120 -9.89 -4.16 0.61
C ILE A 120 -9.33 -5.09 -0.47
N ASN A 121 -10.16 -5.47 -1.46
CA ASN A 121 -9.72 -6.33 -2.56
C ASN A 121 -8.64 -5.66 -3.40
N GLU A 122 -8.77 -4.36 -3.71
CA GLU A 122 -7.73 -3.60 -4.40
C GLU A 122 -6.39 -3.61 -3.63
N LEU A 123 -6.44 -3.43 -2.31
CA LEU A 123 -5.24 -3.46 -1.46
C LEU A 123 -4.62 -4.86 -1.34
N LEU A 124 -5.44 -5.92 -1.36
CA LEU A 124 -4.97 -7.31 -1.42
C LEU A 124 -4.29 -7.60 -2.76
N ASP A 125 -4.90 -7.19 -3.88
CA ASP A 125 -4.36 -7.36 -5.23
C ASP A 125 -3.06 -6.57 -5.48
N MET A 126 -2.83 -5.53 -4.68
CA MET A 126 -1.61 -4.72 -4.67
C MET A 126 -0.55 -5.22 -3.68
N ASP A 127 -0.82 -6.29 -2.92
CA ASP A 127 0.07 -6.83 -1.87
C ASP A 127 0.43 -5.76 -0.81
N VAL A 128 -0.51 -4.86 -0.52
CA VAL A 128 -0.38 -3.80 0.51
C VAL A 128 -0.88 -4.30 1.86
N ILE A 129 -1.95 -5.11 1.85
CA ILE A 129 -2.49 -5.79 3.02
C ILE A 129 -2.59 -7.28 2.74
N ARG A 130 -2.80 -8.08 3.79
CA ARG A 130 -3.01 -9.53 3.68
C ARG A 130 -4.07 -10.01 4.65
N ASN A 131 -4.57 -11.21 4.39
CA ASN A 131 -5.39 -11.93 5.35
C ASN A 131 -4.54 -12.43 6.53
N ILE A 132 -5.14 -12.41 7.72
CA ILE A 132 -4.55 -12.93 8.95
C ILE A 132 -4.62 -14.47 8.90
N GLY A 133 -3.51 -15.15 9.15
CA GLY A 133 -3.45 -16.60 9.17
C GLY A 133 -4.25 -17.21 10.33
N HIS A 134 -4.70 -18.46 10.15
CA HIS A 134 -5.57 -19.17 11.12
C HIS A 134 -5.00 -19.24 12.55
N ASN A 135 -3.67 -19.24 12.69
CA ASN A 135 -2.97 -19.34 13.97
C ASN A 135 -2.43 -17.99 14.49
N GLU A 136 -2.72 -16.89 13.81
CA GLU A 136 -2.25 -15.57 14.22
C GLU A 136 -3.22 -14.93 15.21
N ILE A 137 -2.69 -14.47 16.34
CA ILE A 137 -3.47 -13.76 17.35
C ILE A 137 -3.41 -12.26 17.04
N VAL A 138 -4.58 -11.63 16.95
CA VAL A 138 -4.72 -10.18 16.73
C VAL A 138 -5.22 -9.53 18.01
N GLU A 139 -4.35 -8.75 18.67
CA GLU A 139 -4.70 -8.07 19.92
C GLU A 139 -4.82 -6.56 19.78
N ILE A 140 -4.68 -6.03 18.57
CA ILE A 140 -4.86 -4.61 18.24
C ILE A 140 -5.72 -4.60 16.98
N THR A 141 -6.85 -3.90 17.04
CA THR A 141 -7.77 -3.78 15.92
C THR A 141 -8.22 -2.33 15.80
N THR A 142 -8.14 -1.82 14.56
CA THR A 142 -8.56 -0.46 14.23
C THR A 142 -9.71 -0.54 13.23
N PRO A 143 -10.88 0.06 13.51
CA PRO A 143 -11.98 0.04 12.58
C PRO A 143 -11.67 0.95 11.39
N VAL A 144 -12.18 0.55 10.24
CA VAL A 144 -12.15 1.33 9.01
C VAL A 144 -13.52 1.98 8.76
N LEU A 145 -13.51 3.08 8.00
CA LEU A 145 -14.70 3.78 7.55
C LEU A 145 -14.50 4.28 6.11
N ILE A 146 -15.60 4.54 5.42
CA ILE A 146 -15.57 5.20 4.11
C ILE A 146 -15.81 6.69 4.29
N THR A 147 -15.00 7.49 3.62
CA THR A 147 -15.25 8.92 3.42
C THR A 147 -15.46 9.19 1.94
N TRP A 148 -16.35 10.13 1.63
CA TRP A 148 -16.67 10.49 0.26
C TRP A 148 -16.10 11.87 -0.06
N HIS A 149 -15.46 11.98 -1.22
CA HIS A 149 -14.92 13.24 -1.73
C HIS A 149 -15.00 13.24 -3.25
N ASP A 150 -15.59 14.28 -3.83
CA ASP A 150 -15.82 14.42 -5.28
C ASP A 150 -16.46 13.17 -5.93
N GLY A 151 -17.44 12.57 -5.25
CA GLY A 151 -18.11 11.36 -5.73
C GLY A 151 -17.28 10.07 -5.67
N LYS A 152 -16.07 10.12 -5.10
CA LYS A 152 -15.20 8.95 -4.90
C LYS A 152 -15.14 8.55 -3.43
N SER A 153 -15.20 7.25 -3.17
CA SER A 153 -15.03 6.66 -1.84
C SER A 153 -13.55 6.52 -1.49
N ARG A 154 -13.21 6.67 -0.21
CA ARG A 154 -11.87 6.47 0.34
C ARG A 154 -11.96 5.65 1.62
N LEU A 155 -11.17 4.59 1.72
CA LEU A 155 -11.04 3.80 2.94
C LEU A 155 -10.12 4.51 3.95
N CYS A 156 -10.60 4.72 5.18
CA CYS A 156 -9.87 5.42 6.23
C CYS A 156 -9.84 4.58 7.53
N GLY A 157 -8.65 4.30 8.05
CA GLY A 157 -8.47 3.66 9.36
C GLY A 157 -8.56 4.66 10.50
N ASN A 158 -9.31 4.35 11.56
CA ASN A 158 -9.42 5.21 12.75
C ASN A 158 -8.32 4.92 13.79
N PHE A 159 -7.10 5.37 13.51
CA PHE A 159 -5.93 5.13 14.36
C PHE A 159 -5.84 5.98 15.62
N ARG A 160 -6.84 6.82 15.93
CA ARG A 160 -6.76 7.77 17.08
C ARG A 160 -6.44 7.08 18.40
N ALA A 161 -7.09 5.95 18.67
CA ALA A 161 -6.84 5.19 19.89
C ALA A 161 -5.43 4.61 19.92
N LEU A 162 -4.93 4.09 18.80
CA LEU A 162 -3.58 3.53 18.69
C LEU A 162 -2.49 4.61 18.83
N ASN A 163 -2.71 5.78 18.23
CA ASN A 163 -1.76 6.89 18.25
C ASN A 163 -1.49 7.43 19.65
N ASN A 164 -2.48 7.38 20.56
CA ASN A 164 -2.29 7.78 21.96
C ASN A 164 -1.28 6.90 22.72
N TYR A 165 -0.93 5.75 22.16
CA TYR A 165 -0.05 4.77 22.76
C TYR A 165 1.17 4.47 21.90
N THR A 166 1.30 5.13 20.75
CA THR A 166 2.45 4.95 19.86
C THR A 166 3.53 5.93 20.26
N LYS A 167 4.74 5.42 20.51
CA LYS A 167 5.89 6.24 20.85
C LYS A 167 6.36 7.00 19.61
N PRO A 168 6.55 8.33 19.68
CA PRO A 168 7.09 9.09 18.56
C PRO A 168 8.54 8.68 18.30
N ASP A 169 8.91 8.65 17.02
CA ASP A 169 10.29 8.49 16.58
C ASP A 169 11.10 9.70 17.08
N ARG A 170 12.17 9.45 17.84
CA ARG A 170 13.00 10.47 18.49
C ARG A 170 14.46 10.27 18.15
#